data_AF-A0A348B2I2-F1
#
_entry.id   AF-A0A348B2I2-F1
#
_cell.length_a   1.000
_cell.length_b   1.000
_cell.length_c   1.000
_cell.angle_alpha   90.00
_cell.angle_beta   90.00
_cell.angle_gamma   90.00
#
_symmetry.space_group_name_H-M   'P 1'
#
loop_
_entity.id
_entity.type
_entity.pdbx_description
1 polymer ?
#
loop_
_entity_poly.entity_id
_entity_poly.type
_entity_poly.pdbx_seq_one_letter_code
_entity_poly.pdbx_strand_id
1 'polypeptide(L)'
;MELSTFPKVTIGRGTENVIIVPDPEVSRKHATLYMEGDELFLEDSSSTNGTYVYDGESFKKVEKKTKLPQGAVVKLGSFTTLKFTAE
;
A
#
# COMPACT_ATOMS: atom_id res chain seq x y z
N MET A 1 -15.66 2.07 4.79
CA MET A 1 -14.91 1.08 5.59
C MET A 1 -13.99 1.88 6.49
N GLU A 2 -14.30 1.99 7.78
CA GLU A 2 -13.43 2.73 8.70
C GLU A 2 -12.17 1.92 9.01
N LEU A 3 -11.00 2.54 8.88
CA LEU A 3 -9.72 1.99 9.32
C LEU A 3 -9.68 1.73 10.84
N SER A 4 -10.62 2.28 11.63
CA SER A 4 -10.76 2.05 13.06
C SER A 4 -11.01 0.57 13.42
N THR A 5 -11.52 -0.24 12.48
CA THR A 5 -11.82 -1.66 12.68
C THR A 5 -10.59 -2.56 12.48
N PHE A 6 -9.56 -2.10 11.75
CA PHE A 6 -8.34 -2.86 11.49
C PHE A 6 -7.11 -2.00 11.79
N PRO A 7 -6.39 -2.24 12.92
CA PRO A 7 -5.19 -1.45 13.25
C PRO A 7 -4.10 -1.54 12.18
N LYS A 8 -4.15 -2.59 11.35
CA LYS A 8 -3.33 -2.77 10.15
C LYS A 8 -4.18 -3.35 9.03
N VAL A 9 -4.09 -2.77 7.84
CA VAL A 9 -4.72 -3.26 6.61
C VAL A 9 -3.65 -3.85 5.71
N THR A 10 -3.70 -5.16 5.50
CA THR A 10 -2.78 -5.86 4.61
C THR A 10 -3.30 -5.87 3.18
N ILE A 11 -2.38 -5.75 2.23
CA ILE A 11 -2.65 -5.74 0.79
C ILE A 11 -1.78 -6.80 0.13
N GLY A 12 -2.37 -7.64 -0.71
CA GLY A 12 -1.64 -8.62 -1.50
C GLY A 12 -2.57 -9.54 -2.28
N ARG A 13 -2.00 -10.44 -3.10
CA ARG A 13 -2.82 -11.38 -3.88
C ARG A 13 -3.34 -12.57 -3.08
N GLY A 14 -2.81 -12.78 -1.88
CA GLY A 14 -3.24 -13.85 -0.98
C GLY A 14 -4.62 -13.56 -0.43
N THR A 15 -5.44 -14.60 -0.28
CA THR A 15 -6.81 -14.48 0.26
C THR A 15 -6.84 -14.13 1.75
N GLU A 16 -5.70 -14.17 2.42
CA GLU A 16 -5.52 -13.76 3.82
C GLU A 16 -5.46 -12.25 4.03
N ASN A 17 -5.35 -11.45 2.96
CA ASN A 17 -5.25 -9.99 3.08
C ASN A 17 -6.60 -9.33 3.26
N VAL A 18 -6.61 -8.18 3.93
CA VAL A 18 -7.80 -7.32 4.02
C VAL A 18 -8.19 -6.79 2.63
N ILE A 19 -7.20 -6.36 1.85
CA ILE A 19 -7.37 -5.95 0.45
C ILE A 19 -6.71 -7.00 -0.45
N ILE A 20 -7.54 -7.76 -1.16
CA ILE A 20 -7.08 -8.80 -2.08
C ILE A 20 -6.91 -8.18 -3.47
N VAL A 21 -5.70 -8.27 -4.01
CA VAL A 21 -5.36 -7.81 -5.37
C VAL A 21 -4.95 -9.01 -6.20
N PRO A 22 -5.82 -9.59 -7.06
CA PRO A 22 -5.55 -10.81 -7.82
C PRO A 22 -4.64 -10.55 -9.04
N ASP A 23 -3.45 -9.98 -8.79
CA ASP A 23 -2.42 -9.69 -9.78
C ASP A 23 -1.20 -10.61 -9.53
N PRO A 24 -0.72 -11.37 -10.52
CA PRO A 24 0.46 -12.24 -10.39
C PRO A 24 1.74 -11.52 -9.95
N GLU A 25 1.90 -10.24 -10.29
CA GLU A 25 3.07 -9.44 -9.89
C GLU A 25 2.98 -8.93 -8.45
N VAL A 26 1.79 -9.00 -7.85
CA VAL A 26 1.59 -8.64 -6.46
C VAL A 26 1.89 -9.85 -5.59
N SER A 27 2.92 -9.77 -4.74
CA SER A 27 3.21 -10.79 -3.71
C SER A 27 1.99 -11.16 -2.86
N ARG A 28 1.98 -12.39 -2.31
CA ARG A 28 0.88 -12.90 -1.46
C ARG A 28 0.54 -11.93 -0.34
N LYS A 29 1.54 -11.45 0.39
CA LYS A 29 1.47 -10.28 1.27
C LYS A 29 2.44 -9.25 0.71
N HIS A 30 1.93 -8.13 0.20
CA HIS A 30 2.72 -7.18 -0.58
C HIS A 30 3.03 -5.91 0.20
N ALA A 31 2.01 -5.30 0.78
CA ALA A 31 2.15 -4.07 1.55
C ALA A 31 1.21 -4.07 2.76
N THR A 32 1.55 -3.26 3.75
CA THR A 32 0.71 -3.05 4.93
C THR A 32 0.50 -1.56 5.13
N LEU A 33 -0.76 -1.18 5.32
CA LEU A 33 -1.18 0.16 5.72
C LEU A 33 -1.55 0.17 7.20
N TYR A 34 -1.27 1.27 7.87
CA TYR A 34 -1.71 1.48 9.25
C TYR A 34 -1.70 2.96 9.60
N MET A 35 -2.47 3.31 10.62
CA MET A 35 -2.49 4.66 11.18
C MET A 35 -1.52 4.75 12.35
N GLU A 36 -0.76 5.84 12.43
CA GLU A 36 -0.11 6.27 13.67
C GLU A 36 -0.56 7.69 13.98
N GLY A 37 -1.38 7.83 15.03
CA GLY A 37 -2.17 9.04 15.22
C GLY A 37 -3.11 9.25 14.03
N ASP A 38 -3.12 10.45 13.47
CA ASP A 38 -3.93 10.82 12.31
C ASP A 38 -3.18 10.66 10.97
N GLU A 39 -2.00 10.04 10.99
CA GLU A 39 -1.17 9.88 9.81
C GLU A 39 -1.23 8.45 9.27
N LEU A 40 -1.49 8.32 7.96
CA LEU A 40 -1.47 7.04 7.26
C LEU A 40 -0.04 6.67 6.84
N PHE A 41 0.39 5.46 7.15
CA PHE A 41 1.68 4.91 6.77
C PHE A 41 1.53 3.67 5.89
N LEU A 42 2.53 3.48 5.02
CA LEU A 42 2.68 2.33 4.14
C LEU A 42 4.06 1.70 4.36
N GLU A 43 4.06 0.37 4.44
CA GLU A 43 5.27 -0.45 4.44
C GLU A 43 5.19 -1.54 3.36
N ASP A 44 6.26 -1.66 2.58
CA ASP A 44 6.48 -2.82 1.72
C ASP A 44 6.78 -4.05 2.59
N SER A 45 6.08 -5.16 2.35
CA SER A 45 6.22 -6.40 3.13
C SER A 45 7.27 -7.36 2.55
N SER A 46 8.39 -6.80 2.06
CA SER A 46 9.41 -7.55 1.30
C SER A 46 8.82 -8.18 0.03
N SER A 47 8.06 -7.38 -0.71
CA SER A 47 7.44 -7.81 -1.95
C SER A 47 8.49 -8.09 -3.03
N THR A 48 8.15 -8.98 -3.97
CA THR A 48 9.06 -9.42 -5.03
C THR A 48 9.32 -8.31 -6.05
N ASN A 49 8.27 -7.59 -6.45
CA ASN A 49 8.33 -6.56 -7.49
C ASN A 49 8.33 -5.13 -6.93
N GLY A 50 8.30 -4.98 -5.60
CA GLY A 50 8.39 -3.69 -4.93
C GLY A 50 7.07 -2.92 -4.86
N THR A 51 7.01 -2.06 -3.86
CA THR A 51 5.99 -1.02 -3.69
C THR A 51 6.58 0.34 -4.01
N TYR A 52 5.83 1.20 -4.69
CA TYR A 52 6.27 2.53 -5.10
C TYR A 52 5.25 3.60 -4.78
N VAL A 53 5.68 4.81 -4.41
CA VAL A 53 4.82 5.97 -4.17
C VAL A 53 5.14 7.04 -5.21
N TYR A 54 4.11 7.65 -5.77
CA TYR A 54 4.26 8.79 -6.69
C TYR A 54 4.56 10.07 -5.90
N ASP A 55 5.63 10.77 -6.26
CA ASP A 55 6.07 12.01 -5.59
C ASP A 55 5.58 13.29 -6.29
N GLY A 56 4.82 13.17 -7.38
CA GLY A 56 4.37 14.29 -8.21
C GLY A 56 5.11 14.36 -9.56
N GLU A 57 6.22 13.64 -9.72
CA GLU A 57 6.97 13.55 -10.97
C GLU A 57 7.16 12.09 -11.41
N SER A 58 7.56 11.22 -10.48
CA SER A 58 7.88 9.82 -10.76
C SER A 58 7.52 8.88 -9.60
N PHE A 59 7.53 7.58 -9.88
CA PHE A 59 7.36 6.57 -8.83
C PHE A 59 8.69 6.29 -8.13
N LYS A 60 8.73 6.49 -6.81
CA LYS A 60 9.87 6.18 -5.96
C LYS A 60 9.60 4.92 -5.16
N LYS A 61 10.60 4.03 -5.09
CA LYS A 61 10.48 2.77 -4.35
C LYS A 61 10.39 3.03 -2.84
N VAL A 62 9.53 2.29 -2.16
CA VAL A 62 9.40 2.29 -0.71
C VAL A 62 10.52 1.43 -0.12
N GLU A 63 11.52 2.06 0.49
CA GLU A 63 12.65 1.36 1.14
C GLU A 63 12.41 1.12 2.64
N LYS A 64 11.52 1.92 3.24
CA LYS A 64 11.14 1.85 4.66
C LYS A 64 9.71 2.34 4.81
N LYS A 65 9.19 2.26 6.03
CA LYS A 65 7.98 2.94 6.46
C LYS A 65 7.88 4.35 5.87
N THR A 66 6.82 4.60 5.11
CA THR A 66 6.61 5.85 4.37
C THR A 66 5.25 6.43 4.72
N LYS A 67 5.23 7.70 5.13
CA LYS A 67 3.99 8.46 5.35
C LYS A 67 3.30 8.71 4.01
N LEU A 68 2.01 8.40 3.91
CA LEU A 68 1.20 8.67 2.73
C LEU A 68 0.39 9.96 2.94
N PRO A 69 0.57 11.00 2.11
CA PRO A 69 -0.30 12.17 2.13
C PRO A 69 -1.70 11.84 1.56
N GLN A 70 -2.66 12.71 1.81
CA GLN A 70 -3.98 12.62 1.16
C GLN A 70 -3.82 12.68 -0.36
N GLY A 71 -4.51 11.79 -1.07
CA GLY A 71 -4.41 11.68 -2.52
C GLY A 71 -3.21 10.87 -3.02
N ALA A 72 -2.41 10.26 -2.12
CA ALA A 72 -1.23 9.48 -2.49
C ALA A 72 -1.57 8.39 -3.51
N VAL A 73 -0.73 8.28 -4.54
CA VAL A 73 -0.80 7.24 -5.56
C VAL A 73 0.32 6.24 -5.31
N VAL A 74 -0.05 4.98 -5.16
CA VAL A 74 0.86 3.87 -4.83
C VAL A 74 0.77 2.81 -5.90
N LYS A 75 1.91 2.30 -6.35
CA LYS A 75 2.00 1.22 -7.31
C LYS A 75 2.53 -0.04 -6.63
N LEU A 76 1.87 -1.18 -6.87
CA LEU A 76 2.26 -2.51 -6.39
C LEU A 76 2.73 -3.32 -7.59
N GLY A 77 4.03 -3.66 -7.65
CA GLY A 77 4.63 -4.22 -8.86
C GLY A 77 4.55 -3.26 -10.06
N SER A 78 4.28 -3.78 -11.25
CA SER A 78 4.33 -2.96 -12.49
C SER A 78 2.97 -2.41 -12.90
N PHE A 79 1.87 -3.13 -12.64
CA PHE A 79 0.58 -2.87 -13.28
C PHE A 79 -0.54 -2.45 -12.33
N THR A 80 -0.44 -2.76 -11.04
CA THR A 80 -1.47 -2.36 -10.07
C THR A 80 -1.14 -0.98 -9.49
N THR A 81 -2.05 -0.02 -9.66
CA THR A 81 -1.97 1.31 -9.04
C THR A 81 -3.20 1.58 -8.18
N LEU A 82 -2.98 2.02 -6.95
CA LEU A 82 -3.99 2.39 -5.96
C LEU A 82 -3.86 3.89 -5.65
N LYS A 83 -4.98 4.60 -5.53
CA LYS A 83 -5.02 5.99 -5.05
C LYS A 83 -5.75 6.04 -3.71
N PHE A 84 -5.09 6.60 -2.70
CA PHE A 84 -5.63 6.74 -1.36
C PHE A 84 -6.22 8.14 -1.18
N THR A 85 -7.52 8.21 -0.88
CA THR A 85 -8.22 9.46 -0.60
C THR A 85 -9.01 9.33 0.69
N ALA A 86 -9.02 10.39 1.49
CA ALA A 86 -9.99 10.59 2.55
C ALA A 86 -11.04 11.58 2.03
N GLU A 87 -12.32 11.26 2.21
CA GLU A 87 -13.44 12.20 2.05
C GLU A 87 -13.58 13.08 3.31
#